data_AF-A0A952M6I5-F1
#
_entry.id   AF-A0A952M6I5-F1
#
_cell.length_a   1.000
_cell.length_b   1.000
_cell.length_c   1.000
_cell.angle_alpha   90.00
_cell.angle_beta   90.00
_cell.angle_gamma   90.00
#
_symmetry.space_group_name_H-M   'P 1'
#
loop_
_entity.id
_entity.type
_entity.pdbx_description
1 polymer ?
#
loop_
_entity_poly.entity_id
_entity_poly.type
_entity_poly.pdbx_seq_one_letter_code
_entity_poly.pdbx_strand_id
1 'polypeptide(L)'
;MTESATPLAVLVKCWPRLSETFVAQELAALEAQGHRFEIWSLRHPTSAKLHPLHRQVQADVRYLPEYLHHEVLRTLRCWWRVRSLPGYQAARRVFRRDLQRDCTRNRVRRFGQACVLAAEMPADIRG
;
A
#
# COMPACT_ATOMS: atom_id res chain seq x y z
N MET A 1 -1.43 -19.10 -19.55
CA MET A 1 -1.65 -17.71 -19.96
C MET A 1 -1.06 -16.84 -18.87
N THR A 2 0.18 -16.38 -19.03
CA THR A 2 0.84 -15.51 -18.06
C THR A 2 0.25 -14.12 -18.19
N GLU A 3 -0.67 -13.77 -17.30
CA GLU A 3 -1.16 -12.40 -17.13
C GLU A 3 0.05 -11.47 -17.06
N SER A 4 0.07 -10.50 -17.97
CA SER A 4 1.08 -9.46 -17.98
C SER A 4 1.02 -8.73 -16.63
N ALA A 5 2.06 -8.94 -15.86
CA ALA A 5 2.40 -8.29 -14.62
C ALA A 5 2.10 -6.76 -14.68
N THR A 6 1.35 -6.25 -13.71
CA THR A 6 0.90 -4.86 -13.65
C THR A 6 2.03 -3.99 -13.11
N PRO A 7 2.74 -3.19 -13.92
CA PRO A 7 4.02 -2.59 -13.50
C PRO A 7 3.86 -1.38 -12.56
N LEU A 8 2.64 -0.98 -12.22
CA LEU A 8 2.33 0.25 -11.50
C LEU A 8 1.52 -0.03 -10.23
N ALA A 9 1.99 0.49 -9.10
CA ALA A 9 1.24 0.52 -7.84
C ALA A 9 0.89 1.97 -7.46
N VAL A 10 -0.37 2.22 -7.16
CA VAL A 10 -0.88 3.48 -6.64
C VAL A 10 -1.09 3.37 -5.13
N LEU A 11 -0.24 4.02 -4.34
CA LEU A 11 -0.33 4.01 -2.88
C LEU A 11 -1.20 5.17 -2.37
N VAL A 12 -2.27 4.85 -1.64
CA VAL A 12 -3.21 5.82 -1.07
C VAL A 12 -3.39 5.65 0.43
N LYS A 13 -3.78 6.73 1.12
CA LYS A 13 -4.01 6.70 2.56
C LYS A 13 -5.17 5.78 2.96
N CYS A 14 -6.25 5.81 2.19
CA CYS A 14 -7.46 5.05 2.44
C CYS A 14 -8.23 4.95 1.11
N TRP A 15 -8.82 3.78 0.83
CA TRP A 15 -9.64 3.56 -0.35
C TRP A 15 -10.75 2.54 -0.08
N PRO A 16 -11.97 2.74 -0.61
CA PRO A 16 -12.47 3.98 -1.22
C PRO A 16 -12.74 5.06 -0.16
N ARG A 17 -12.73 6.34 -0.56
CA ARG A 17 -13.08 7.45 0.32
C ARG A 17 -14.15 8.33 -0.30
N LEU A 18 -15.33 8.36 0.33
CA LEU A 18 -16.54 9.05 -0.16
C LEU A 18 -16.29 10.50 -0.62
N SER A 19 -15.43 11.24 0.09
CA SER A 19 -15.11 12.63 -0.20
C SER A 19 -14.02 12.84 -1.25
N GLU A 20 -13.32 11.78 -1.68
CA GLU A 20 -12.20 11.85 -2.63
C GLU A 20 -12.63 11.34 -4.01
N THR A 21 -13.72 11.91 -4.53
CA THR A 21 -14.25 11.57 -5.85
C THR A 21 -13.31 11.97 -6.98
N PHE A 22 -12.52 13.03 -6.81
CA PHE A 22 -11.49 13.44 -7.77
C PHE A 22 -10.46 12.32 -8.00
N VAL A 23 -9.92 11.73 -6.92
CA VAL A 23 -8.97 10.61 -7.02
C VAL A 23 -9.61 9.43 -7.76
N ALA A 24 -10.88 9.13 -7.50
CA ALA A 24 -11.59 8.06 -8.19
C ALA A 24 -11.80 8.33 -9.68
N GLN A 25 -12.09 9.58 -10.06
CA GLN A 25 -12.24 9.99 -11.45
C GLN A 25 -10.92 9.87 -12.20
N GLU A 26 -9.82 10.35 -11.62
CA GLU A 26 -8.49 10.27 -12.22
C GLU A 26 -8.04 8.81 -12.41
N LEU A 27 -8.26 7.94 -11.41
CA LEU A 27 -7.94 6.52 -11.52
C LEU A 27 -8.79 5.82 -12.59
N ALA A 28 -10.09 6.10 -12.63
CA ALA A 28 -10.97 5.56 -13.68
C ALA A 28 -10.58 6.06 -15.08
N ALA A 29 -10.15 7.32 -15.20
CA ALA A 29 -9.67 7.88 -16.46
C ALA A 29 -8.36 7.23 -16.91
N LEU A 30 -7.42 6.96 -15.99
CA LEU A 30 -6.19 6.22 -16.28
C LEU A 30 -6.50 4.80 -16.79
N GLU A 31 -7.43 4.08 -16.16
CA GLU A 31 -7.86 2.76 -16.64
C GLU A 31 -8.53 2.84 -18.01
N ALA A 32 -9.38 3.84 -18.24
CA ALA A 32 -10.03 4.06 -19.52
C ALA A 32 -9.02 4.36 -20.65
N GLN A 33 -7.88 4.94 -20.31
CA GLN A 33 -6.73 5.13 -21.22
C GLN A 33 -5.86 3.88 -21.38
N GLY A 34 -6.21 2.77 -20.73
CA GLY A 34 -5.52 1.49 -20.83
C GLY A 34 -4.37 1.31 -19.83
N HIS A 35 -4.17 2.24 -18.88
CA HIS A 35 -3.20 2.04 -17.82
C HIS A 35 -3.66 0.95 -16.86
N ARG A 36 -2.77 0.01 -16.57
CA ARG A 36 -3.00 -1.04 -15.57
C ARG A 36 -2.23 -0.69 -14.32
N PHE A 37 -2.91 -0.73 -13.18
CA PHE A 37 -2.30 -0.51 -11.87
C PHE A 37 -3.03 -1.28 -10.77
N GLU A 38 -2.37 -1.50 -9.65
CA GLU A 38 -2.99 -1.94 -8.41
C GLU A 38 -3.08 -0.77 -7.42
N ILE A 39 -4.13 -0.72 -6.60
CA ILE A 39 -4.28 0.24 -5.52
C ILE A 39 -3.82 -0.39 -4.22
N TRP A 40 -2.85 0.24 -3.57
CA TRP A 40 -2.38 -0.14 -2.25
C TRP A 40 -2.88 0.87 -1.22
N SER A 41 -3.71 0.43 -0.28
CA SER A 41 -4.31 1.30 0.72
C SER A 41 -3.67 1.11 2.10
N LEU A 42 -3.27 2.22 2.73
CA LEU A 42 -2.72 2.19 4.10
C LEU A 42 -3.77 1.87 5.18
N ARG A 43 -5.06 2.02 4.86
CA ARG A 43 -6.18 1.87 5.81
C ARG A 43 -7.43 1.32 5.15
N HIS A 44 -8.29 0.71 5.94
CA HIS A 44 -9.61 0.32 5.48
C HIS A 44 -10.56 1.53 5.42
N PRO A 45 -11.55 1.51 4.52
CA PRO A 45 -12.57 2.55 4.46
C PRO A 45 -13.38 2.58 5.76
N THR A 46 -13.58 3.77 6.32
CA THR A 46 -14.36 3.95 7.56
C THR A 46 -15.86 4.17 7.28
N SER A 47 -16.21 4.54 6.06
CA SER A 47 -17.60 4.81 5.65
C SER A 47 -18.22 3.58 5.00
N ALA A 48 -19.42 3.20 5.43
CA ALA A 48 -20.25 2.20 4.76
C ALA A 48 -20.85 2.71 3.43
N LYS A 49 -20.99 4.03 3.29
CA LYS A 49 -21.49 4.65 2.05
C LYS A 49 -20.37 4.74 1.03
N LEU A 50 -20.64 4.24 -0.17
CA LEU A 50 -19.73 4.24 -1.31
C LEU A 50 -20.31 5.12 -2.43
N HIS A 51 -19.53 6.10 -2.89
CA HIS A 51 -19.92 6.92 -4.03
C HIS A 51 -19.91 6.06 -5.31
N PRO A 52 -20.93 6.13 -6.19
CA PRO A 52 -20.99 5.32 -7.42
C PRO A 52 -19.73 5.38 -8.29
N LEU A 53 -19.05 6.53 -8.31
CA LEU A 53 -17.78 6.73 -9.02
C LEU A 53 -16.69 5.72 -8.62
N HIS A 54 -16.62 5.30 -7.36
CA HIS A 54 -15.61 4.30 -6.96
C HIS A 54 -15.85 2.92 -7.60
N ARG A 55 -17.06 2.63 -8.08
CA ARG A 55 -17.35 1.38 -8.81
C ARG A 55 -16.83 1.39 -10.25
N GLN A 56 -16.41 2.55 -10.75
CA GLN A 56 -15.85 2.67 -12.10
C GLN A 56 -14.40 2.17 -12.12
N VAL A 57 -13.68 2.30 -11.00
CA VAL A 57 -12.31 1.81 -10.87
C VAL A 57 -12.31 0.30 -10.71
N GLN A 58 -11.64 -0.42 -11.61
CA GLN A 58 -11.56 -1.89 -11.64
C GLN A 58 -10.27 -2.45 -11.05
N ALA A 59 -9.29 -1.60 -10.74
CA ALA A 59 -7.99 -1.97 -10.23
C ALA A 59 -8.10 -2.79 -8.94
N ASP A 60 -7.25 -3.82 -8.86
CA ASP A 60 -7.15 -4.63 -7.66
C ASP A 60 -6.73 -3.78 -6.47
N VAL A 61 -7.40 -3.97 -5.34
CA VAL A 61 -7.15 -3.23 -4.10
C VAL A 61 -6.50 -4.15 -3.07
N ARG A 62 -5.31 -3.76 -2.61
CA ARG A 62 -4.59 -4.43 -1.52
C ARG A 62 -4.53 -3.53 -0.29
N TYR A 63 -4.96 -4.07 0.85
CA TYR A 63 -4.92 -3.36 2.13
C TYR A 63 -3.68 -3.77 2.92
N LEU A 64 -2.92 -2.74 3.33
CA LEU A 64 -1.84 -2.89 4.29
C LEU A 64 -2.40 -2.91 5.72
N PRO A 65 -1.69 -3.52 6.68
CA PRO A 65 -2.17 -3.59 8.06
C PRO A 65 -2.30 -2.21 8.67
N GLU A 66 -3.53 -1.75 8.87
CA GLU A 66 -3.82 -0.46 9.51
C GLU A 66 -3.34 -0.44 10.97
N TYR A 67 -3.34 -1.61 11.61
CA TYR A 67 -2.78 -1.85 12.92
C TYR A 67 -1.96 -3.13 12.90
N LEU A 68 -0.64 -3.02 13.11
CA LEU A 68 0.27 -4.18 13.04
C LEU A 68 -0.10 -5.29 14.03
N HIS A 69 -0.74 -4.96 15.15
CA HIS A 69 -1.15 -5.93 16.16
C HIS A 69 -2.39 -6.75 15.78
N HIS A 70 -3.17 -6.32 14.78
CA HIS A 70 -4.24 -7.16 14.22
C HIS A 70 -3.68 -8.23 13.27
N GLU A 71 -2.52 -7.95 12.66
CA GLU A 71 -1.91 -8.81 11.63
C GLU A 71 -0.44 -9.11 11.97
N VAL A 72 -0.18 -9.51 13.22
CA VAL A 72 1.19 -9.72 13.75
C VAL A 72 1.96 -10.74 12.91
N LEU A 73 1.34 -11.88 12.60
CA LEU A 73 1.99 -12.96 11.86
C LEU A 73 2.35 -12.55 10.43
N ARG A 74 1.44 -11.86 9.72
CA ARG A 74 1.68 -11.32 8.37
C ARG A 74 2.82 -10.31 8.39
N THR A 75 2.77 -9.37 9.34
CA THR A 75 3.78 -8.32 9.51
C THR A 75 5.16 -8.92 9.80
N LEU A 76 5.26 -9.88 10.73
CA LEU A 76 6.51 -10.53 11.06
C LEU A 76 7.06 -11.32 9.87
N ARG A 77 6.23 -12.12 9.20
CA ARG A 77 6.65 -12.89 8.01
C ARG A 77 7.19 -11.97 6.92
N CYS A 78 6.50 -10.87 6.63
CA CYS A 78 6.95 -9.89 5.65
C CYS A 78 8.26 -9.22 6.09
N TRP A 79 8.35 -8.82 7.36
CA TRP A 79 9.58 -8.26 7.93
C TRP A 79 10.78 -9.22 7.79
N TRP A 80 10.59 -10.51 8.06
CA TRP A 80 11.63 -11.53 7.86
C TRP A 80 12.06 -11.62 6.38
N ARG A 81 11.10 -11.61 5.44
CA ARG A 81 11.37 -11.65 4.00
C ARG A 81 12.14 -10.43 3.51
N VAL A 82 11.74 -9.21 3.91
CA VAL A 82 12.39 -7.99 3.40
C VAL A 82 13.81 -7.79 3.93
N ARG A 83 14.21 -8.51 5.00
CA ARG A 83 15.57 -8.42 5.55
C ARG A 83 16.65 -8.86 4.58
N SER A 84 16.31 -9.72 3.61
CA SER A 84 17.24 -10.14 2.56
C SER A 84 17.21 -9.23 1.33
N LEU A 85 16.31 -8.24 1.25
CA LEU A 85 16.21 -7.36 0.10
C LEU A 85 17.33 -6.31 0.07
N PRO A 86 17.84 -5.97 -1.13
CA PRO A 86 18.75 -4.84 -1.29
C PRO A 86 18.04 -3.56 -0.81
N GLY A 87 18.73 -2.74 -0.02
CA GLY A 87 18.17 -1.50 0.54
C GLY A 87 17.54 -1.62 1.93
N TYR A 88 17.29 -2.83 2.46
CA TYR A 88 16.74 -2.98 3.82
C TYR A 88 17.59 -2.29 4.89
N GLN A 89 18.91 -2.39 4.80
CA GLN A 89 19.82 -1.71 5.74
C GLN A 89 19.69 -0.18 5.66
N ALA A 90 19.51 0.37 4.45
CA ALA A 90 19.27 1.79 4.27
C ALA A 90 17.92 2.22 4.88
N ALA A 91 16.84 1.49 4.56
CA ALA A 91 15.52 1.72 5.13
C ALA A 91 15.53 1.63 6.68
N ARG A 92 16.22 0.63 7.25
CA ARG A 92 16.37 0.47 8.70
C ARG A 92 17.15 1.63 9.33
N ARG A 93 18.18 2.17 8.67
CA ARG A 93 18.89 3.36 9.16
C ARG A 93 18.00 4.60 9.17
N VAL A 94 17.21 4.81 8.10
CA VAL A 94 16.24 5.91 8.03
C VAL A 94 15.20 5.77 9.15
N PHE A 95 14.60 4.58 9.29
CA PHE A 95 13.64 4.30 10.35
C PHE A 95 14.21 4.51 11.75
N ARG A 96 15.44 4.04 12.03
CA ARG A 96 16.07 4.25 13.35
C ARG A 96 16.24 5.72 13.68
N ARG A 97 16.70 6.53 12.71
CA ARG A 97 16.84 7.99 12.90
C ARG A 97 15.48 8.65 13.11
N ASP A 98 14.48 8.22 12.35
CA ASP A 98 13.11 8.74 12.47
C ASP A 98 12.48 8.39 13.83
N LEU A 99 12.70 7.17 14.32
CA LEU A 99 12.23 6.70 15.63
C LEU A 99 12.95 7.39 16.80
N GLN A 100 14.25 7.65 16.66
CA GLN A 100 15.03 8.39 17.67
C GLN A 100 14.53 9.83 17.84
N ARG A 101 14.05 10.46 16.77
CA ARG A 101 13.48 11.81 16.83
C ARG A 101 12.13 11.85 17.55
N ASP A 102 11.34 10.78 17.44
CA ASP A 102 10.00 10.73 18.01
C ASP A 102 9.52 9.28 18.14
N CYS A 103 9.50 8.74 19.36
CA CYS A 103 9.20 7.33 19.62
C CYS A 103 7.69 7.04 19.69
N THR A 104 6.98 7.19 18.56
CA THR A 104 5.53 6.93 18.48
C THR A 104 5.19 5.60 17.79
N ARG A 105 4.07 5.00 18.22
CA ARG A 105 3.47 3.81 17.56
C ARG A 105 3.22 4.02 16.07
N ASN A 106 2.95 5.26 15.65
CA ASN A 106 2.73 5.62 14.25
C ASN A 106 3.95 5.38 13.37
N ARG A 107 5.18 5.62 13.85
CA ARG A 107 6.41 5.38 13.07
C ARG A 107 6.71 3.91 12.93
N VAL A 108 6.57 3.16 14.02
CA VAL A 108 6.67 1.70 14.01
C VAL A 108 5.65 1.11 13.04
N ARG A 109 4.39 1.59 13.07
CA ARG A 109 3.37 1.19 12.11
C ARG A 109 3.79 1.43 10.68
N ARG A 110 4.22 2.65 10.33
CA ARG A 110 4.62 2.99 8.95
C ARG A 110 5.75 2.10 8.45
N PHE A 111 6.74 1.82 9.30
CA PHE A 111 7.83 0.91 8.94
C PHE A 111 7.35 -0.53 8.74
N GLY A 112 6.45 -1.02 9.61
CA GLY A 112 5.83 -2.34 9.43
C GLY A 112 5.00 -2.43 8.15
N GLN A 113 4.20 -1.40 7.85
CA GLN A 113 3.44 -1.30 6.59
C GLN A 113 4.38 -1.30 5.38
N ALA A 114 5.49 -0.58 5.43
CA ALA A 114 6.50 -0.59 4.37
C ALA A 114 7.14 -1.99 4.20
N CYS A 115 7.35 -2.74 5.28
CA CYS A 115 7.84 -4.13 5.20
C CYS A 115 6.81 -5.05 4.54
N VAL A 116 5.52 -4.90 4.84
CA VAL A 116 4.45 -5.68 4.19
C VAL A 116 4.35 -5.32 2.71
N LEU A 117 4.32 -4.02 2.40
CA LEU A 117 4.30 -3.51 1.03
C LEU A 117 5.48 -4.08 0.21
N ALA A 118 6.72 -3.96 0.70
CA ALA A 118 7.90 -4.46 -0.02
C ALA A 118 7.98 -5.99 -0.12
N ALA A 119 7.32 -6.74 0.78
CA ALA A 119 7.30 -8.21 0.74
C ALA A 119 6.28 -8.77 -0.26
N GLU A 120 5.13 -8.12 -0.37
CA GLU A 120 3.95 -8.60 -1.10
C GLU A 120 3.77 -7.94 -2.46
N MET A 121 4.44 -6.80 -2.68
CA MET A 121 4.43 -6.13 -3.97
C MET A 121 5.05 -7.03 -5.05
N PRO A 122 4.36 -7.21 -6.19
CA PRO A 122 4.90 -7.97 -7.32
C PRO A 122 6.26 -7.42 -7.79
N ALA A 123 7.18 -8.31 -8.17
CA ALA A 123 8.56 -7.95 -8.50
C ALA A 123 8.71 -7.13 -9.80
N ASP A 124 7.68 -7.17 -10.62
CA ASP A 124 7.49 -6.41 -11.86
C ASP A 124 7.10 -4.95 -11.63
N ILE A 125 6.63 -4.59 -10.43
CA ILE A 125 6.35 -3.19 -10.10
C ILE A 125 7.67 -2.46 -9.92
N ARG A 126 7.92 -1.48 -10.81
CA ARG A 126 9.13 -0.64 -10.77
C ARG A 126 8.79 0.71 -10.15
N GLY A 127 9.64 1.16 -9.24
CA GLY A 127 9.58 2.48 -8.58
C GLY A 127 10.78 3.34 -8.89
#